data_AF-N1R2G7-F1
#
_entry.id   AF-N1R2G7-F1
#
_cell.length_a   1.000
_cell.length_b   1.000
_cell.length_c   1.000
_cell.angle_alpha   90.00
_cell.angle_beta   90.00
_cell.angle_gamma   90.00
#
_symmetry.space_group_name_H-M   'P 1'
#
loop_
_entity.id
_entity.type
_entity.pdbx_description
1 polymer ?
#
loop_
_entity_poly.entity_id
_entity_poly.type
_entity_poly.pdbx_seq_one_letter_code
_entity_poly.pdbx_strand_id
1 'polypeptide(L)'
;MAVRVLRRERGNRSDVFDKFRKDQGSFSESLRSDPRGLLSLYNASHMATPGEVALDDAIAFARGHLEAIKGNVGSPIAEQISCALDIPLPRFTRRIETMRYIDEYE
;
A
#
# COMPACT_ATOMS: atom_id res chain seq x y z
N MET A 1 -8.58 24.69 32.90
CA MET A 1 -9.03 24.37 31.52
C MET A 1 -8.38 23.06 31.11
N ALA A 2 -9.11 21.96 31.17
CA ALA A 2 -8.59 20.63 30.83
C ALA A 2 -8.60 20.45 29.31
N VAL A 3 -7.41 20.44 28.69
CA VAL A 3 -7.28 20.10 27.27
C VAL A 3 -7.41 18.59 27.15
N ARG A 4 -8.58 18.13 26.70
CA ARG A 4 -8.86 16.73 26.40
C ARG A 4 -8.04 16.36 25.15
N VAL A 5 -6.86 15.78 25.37
CA VAL A 5 -6.07 15.17 24.30
C VAL A 5 -6.89 14.01 23.73
N LEU A 6 -7.47 14.21 22.55
CA LEU A 6 -8.06 13.15 21.77
C LEU A 6 -6.95 12.17 21.39
N ARG A 7 -6.80 11.11 22.17
CA ARG A 7 -6.03 9.93 21.76
C ARG A 7 -6.64 9.43 20.47
N ARG A 8 -5.97 9.73 19.36
CA ARG A 8 -6.23 9.10 18.07
C ARG A 8 -6.04 7.61 18.30
N GLU A 9 -7.13 6.85 18.34
CA GLU A 9 -7.05 5.41 18.42
C GLU A 9 -6.18 4.95 17.25
N ARG A 10 -4.99 4.46 17.58
CA ARG A 10 -4.13 3.76 16.63
C ARG A 10 -4.80 2.41 16.42
N GLY A 11 -5.83 2.39 15.57
CA GLY A 11 -6.21 1.16 14.88
C GLY A 11 -4.93 0.56 14.31
N ASN A 12 -4.69 -0.71 14.61
CA ASN A 12 -3.47 -1.43 14.25
C ASN A 12 -3.19 -1.22 12.76
N ARG A 13 -2.06 -0.58 12.43
CA ARG A 13 -1.72 -0.21 11.03
C ARG A 13 -1.47 -1.42 10.12
N SER A 14 -1.35 -2.62 10.70
CA SER A 14 -1.32 -3.91 9.99
C SER A 14 -2.68 -4.32 9.40
N ASP A 15 -3.80 -3.80 9.92
CA ASP A 15 -5.17 -4.27 9.63
C ASP A 15 -5.56 -4.14 8.14
N VAL A 16 -5.07 -3.12 7.44
CA VAL A 16 -5.42 -2.89 6.02
C VAL A 16 -4.98 -4.05 5.12
N PHE A 17 -3.91 -4.76 5.52
CA PHE A 17 -3.35 -5.87 4.75
C PHE A 17 -3.78 -7.24 5.27
N ASP A 18 -4.40 -7.33 6.44
CA ASP A 18 -4.77 -8.60 7.06
C ASP A 18 -5.74 -9.40 6.17
N LYS A 19 -6.60 -8.72 5.40
CA LYS A 19 -7.48 -9.36 4.39
C LYS A 19 -6.74 -10.04 3.24
N PHE A 20 -5.47 -9.70 3.01
CA PHE A 20 -4.63 -10.26 1.94
C PHE A 20 -3.64 -11.31 2.46
N ARG A 21 -3.49 -11.43 3.79
CA ARG A 21 -2.54 -12.32 4.44
C ARG A 21 -3.27 -13.54 5.00
N LYS A 22 -2.56 -14.65 5.08
CA LYS A 22 -2.95 -15.84 5.84
C LYS A 22 -2.66 -15.60 7.32
N ASP A 23 -3.19 -16.47 8.18
CA ASP A 23 -2.92 -16.48 9.63
C ASP A 23 -1.42 -16.54 9.99
N GLN A 24 -0.57 -17.00 9.06
CA GLN A 24 0.89 -17.08 9.22
C GLN A 24 1.64 -15.82 8.74
N GLY A 25 0.95 -14.77 8.29
CA GLY A 25 1.56 -13.53 7.80
C GLY A 25 2.06 -13.56 6.34
N SER A 26 1.93 -14.68 5.62
CA SER A 26 2.20 -14.76 4.17
C SER A 26 0.99 -14.34 3.35
N PHE A 27 1.16 -13.77 2.15
CA PHE A 27 0.04 -13.52 1.23
C PHE A 27 -0.70 -14.80 0.83
N SER A 28 -2.02 -14.70 0.60
CA SER A 28 -2.84 -15.86 0.25
C SER A 28 -2.50 -16.42 -1.14
N GLU A 29 -2.63 -17.73 -1.33
CA GLU A 29 -2.34 -18.38 -2.62
C GLU A 29 -3.38 -17.97 -3.68
N SER A 30 -4.64 -17.82 -3.26
CA SER A 30 -5.73 -17.35 -4.11
C SER A 30 -5.48 -15.94 -4.65
N LEU A 31 -4.79 -15.09 -3.89
CA LEU A 31 -4.43 -13.74 -4.33
C LEU A 31 -3.50 -13.76 -5.55
N ARG A 32 -2.63 -14.76 -5.69
CA ARG A 32 -1.70 -14.87 -6.83
C ARG A 32 -2.41 -15.01 -8.17
N SER A 33 -3.64 -15.51 -8.16
CA SER A 33 -4.48 -15.69 -9.34
C SER A 33 -5.64 -14.70 -9.41
N ASP A 34 -5.70 -13.70 -8.52
CA ASP A 34 -6.72 -12.65 -8.52
C ASP A 34 -6.13 -11.31 -8.99
N PRO A 35 -6.31 -10.94 -10.27
CA PRO A 35 -5.79 -9.69 -10.80
C PRO A 35 -6.31 -8.46 -10.07
N ARG A 36 -7.57 -8.48 -9.58
CA ARG A 36 -8.18 -7.35 -8.89
C ARG A 36 -7.64 -7.21 -7.48
N GLY A 37 -7.50 -8.33 -6.78
CA GLY A 37 -6.87 -8.39 -5.46
C GLY A 37 -5.42 -7.87 -5.52
N LEU A 38 -4.64 -8.31 -6.50
CA LEU A 38 -3.25 -7.86 -6.69
C LEU A 38 -3.15 -6.36 -7.01
N LEU A 39 -4.01 -5.84 -7.90
CA LEU A 39 -4.10 -4.40 -8.16
C LEU A 39 -4.45 -3.61 -6.91
N SER A 40 -5.41 -4.11 -6.12
CA SER A 40 -5.81 -3.49 -4.86
C SER A 40 -4.67 -3.48 -3.85
N LEU A 41 -3.95 -4.59 -3.70
CA LEU A 41 -2.79 -4.70 -2.81
C LEU A 41 -1.66 -3.76 -3.24
N TYR A 42 -1.32 -3.75 -4.54
CA TYR A 42 -0.28 -2.88 -5.10
C TYR A 42 -0.57 -1.41 -4.81
N ASN A 43 -1.77 -0.94 -5.18
CA ASN A 43 -2.18 0.45 -4.95
C ASN A 43 -2.22 0.81 -3.46
N ALA A 44 -2.81 -0.05 -2.63
CA ALA A 44 -2.89 0.19 -1.18
C ALA A 44 -1.49 0.27 -0.53
N SER A 45 -0.56 -0.57 -0.96
CA SER A 45 0.81 -0.60 -0.44
C SER A 45 1.59 0.68 -0.78
N HIS A 46 1.34 1.26 -1.96
CA HIS A 46 1.92 2.55 -2.35
C HIS A 46 1.27 3.76 -1.64
N MET A 47 0.00 3.66 -1.25
CA MET A 47 -0.73 4.72 -0.52
C MET A 47 -0.51 4.66 1.00
N ALA A 48 0.03 3.55 1.52
CA ALA A 48 0.29 3.39 2.93
C ALA A 48 1.43 4.31 3.42
N THR A 49 1.33 4.80 4.66
CA THR A 49 2.39 5.59 5.29
C THR A 49 3.71 4.81 5.35
N PRO A 50 4.83 5.37 4.87
CA PRO A 50 6.13 4.70 4.93
C PRO A 50 6.55 4.41 6.39
N GLY A 51 7.11 3.23 6.63
CA GLY A 51 7.66 2.88 7.95
C GLY A 51 7.70 1.39 8.29
N GLU A 52 7.08 0.52 7.48
CA GLU A 52 7.01 -0.92 7.75
C GLU A 52 7.61 -1.72 6.60
N VAL A 53 8.56 -2.62 6.92
CA VAL A 53 9.20 -3.56 5.97
C VAL A 53 8.17 -4.37 5.19
N ALA A 54 7.03 -4.67 5.81
CA ALA A 54 5.91 -5.38 5.19
C ALA A 54 5.34 -4.71 3.93
N LEU A 55 5.51 -3.39 3.75
CA LEU A 55 4.99 -2.66 2.60
C LEU A 55 5.83 -2.85 1.34
N ASP A 56 7.16 -2.93 1.46
CA ASP A 56 8.03 -3.15 0.30
C ASP A 56 7.86 -4.59 -0.22
N ASP A 57 7.73 -5.56 0.69
CA ASP A 57 7.42 -6.95 0.34
C ASP A 57 6.05 -7.07 -0.36
N ALA A 58 5.04 -6.31 0.09
CA ALA A 58 3.72 -6.28 -0.52
C ALA A 58 3.75 -5.72 -1.95
N ILE A 59 4.51 -4.66 -2.18
CA ILE A 59 4.69 -4.07 -3.52
C ILE A 59 5.42 -5.05 -4.43
N ALA A 60 6.55 -5.62 -3.98
CA ALA A 60 7.33 -6.55 -4.78
C ALA A 60 6.51 -7.80 -5.13
N PHE A 61 5.77 -8.36 -4.16
CA PHE A 61 4.87 -9.48 -4.36
C PHE A 61 3.79 -9.14 -5.39
N ALA A 62 3.03 -8.06 -5.18
CA ALA A 62 1.93 -7.71 -6.05
C ALA A 62 2.42 -7.39 -7.47
N ARG A 63 3.51 -6.63 -7.60
CA ARG A 63 4.13 -6.27 -8.87
C ARG A 63 4.52 -7.50 -9.69
N GLY A 64 5.26 -8.44 -9.10
CA GLY A 64 5.72 -9.63 -9.81
C GLY A 64 4.57 -10.48 -10.36
N HIS A 65 3.50 -10.64 -9.57
CA HIS A 65 2.31 -11.35 -10.04
C HIS A 65 1.52 -10.56 -11.09
N LEU A 66 1.40 -9.24 -10.97
CA LEU A 66 0.75 -8.40 -11.98
C LEU A 66 1.48 -8.45 -13.34
N GLU A 67 2.81 -8.39 -13.34
CA GLU A 67 3.64 -8.53 -14.54
C GLU A 67 3.43 -9.90 -15.21
N ALA A 68 3.34 -10.97 -14.42
CA ALA A 68 3.12 -12.33 -14.92
C ALA A 68 1.72 -12.56 -15.52
N ILE A 69 0.68 -11.95 -14.96
CA ILE A 69 -0.72 -12.17 -15.42
C ILE A 69 -1.17 -11.18 -16.49
N LYS A 70 -0.49 -10.03 -16.66
CA LYS A 70 -0.89 -8.95 -17.57
C LYS A 70 -1.22 -9.43 -18.98
N GLY A 71 -0.48 -10.41 -19.51
CA GLY A 71 -0.71 -10.97 -20.85
C GLY A 71 -1.87 -11.97 -20.96
N ASN A 72 -2.39 -12.46 -19.83
CA ASN A 72 -3.40 -13.52 -19.76
C ASN A 72 -4.80 -13.01 -19.38
N VAL A 73 -4.95 -11.70 -19.17
CA VAL A 73 -6.20 -11.06 -18.75
C VAL A 73 -6.72 -10.13 -19.83
N GLY A 74 -8.04 -10.05 -19.97
CA GLY A 74 -8.67 -9.16 -20.94
C GLY A 74 -8.78 -7.70 -20.45
N SER A 75 -9.20 -6.82 -21.37
CA SER A 75 -9.68 -5.48 -21.02
C SER A 75 -10.95 -5.58 -20.15
N PRO A 76 -11.15 -4.67 -19.16
CA PRO A 76 -10.33 -3.49 -18.85
C PRO A 76 -9.18 -3.77 -17.86
N ILE A 77 -9.06 -5.00 -17.36
CA ILE A 77 -8.08 -5.33 -16.32
C ILE A 77 -6.64 -5.15 -16.85
N ALA A 78 -6.32 -5.63 -18.05
CA ALA A 78 -4.98 -5.51 -18.61
C ALA A 78 -4.50 -4.05 -18.73
N GLU A 79 -5.42 -3.15 -19.09
CA GLU A 79 -5.16 -1.72 -19.19
C GLU A 79 -4.91 -1.11 -17.81
N GLN A 80 -5.72 -1.46 -16.81
CA GLN A 80 -5.53 -1.01 -15.43
C GLN A 80 -4.20 -1.48 -14.84
N ILE A 81 -3.79 -2.73 -15.12
CA ILE A 81 -2.49 -3.26 -14.72
C ILE A 81 -1.36 -2.47 -15.38
N SER A 82 -1.47 -2.20 -16.69
CA SER A 82 -0.47 -1.40 -17.42
C SER A 82 -0.31 -0.02 -16.79
N CYS A 83 -1.42 0.70 -16.62
CA CYS A 83 -1.42 2.03 -16.02
C CYS A 83 -0.81 2.02 -14.60
N ALA A 84 -1.17 1.05 -13.75
CA ALA A 84 -0.64 0.97 -12.39
C ALA A 84 0.88 0.69 -12.34
N LEU A 85 1.40 -0.12 -13.26
CA LEU A 85 2.82 -0.47 -13.31
C LEU A 85 3.69 0.61 -13.98
N ASP A 86 3.11 1.35 -14.94
CA ASP A 86 3.79 2.42 -15.68
C ASP A 86 3.86 3.72 -14.88
N ILE A 87 2.87 3.99 -14.02
CA ILE A 87 2.85 5.19 -13.17
C ILE A 87 3.78 4.94 -11.97
N PRO A 88 4.86 5.73 -11.80
CA PRO A 88 5.62 5.70 -10.55
C PRO A 88 4.72 6.24 -9.44
N LEU A 89 4.14 5.34 -8.64
CA LEU A 89 3.30 5.72 -7.51
C LEU A 89 4.20 6.31 -6.41
N PRO A 90 4.06 7.60 -6.08
CA PRO A 90 4.84 8.19 -5.01
C PRO A 90 4.44 7.47 -3.72
N ARG A 91 5.37 6.71 -3.12
CA ARG A 91 5.29 6.47 -1.68
C ARG A 91 5.42 7.86 -1.08
N PHE A 92 4.39 8.35 -0.39
CA PHE A 92 4.43 9.65 0.30
C PHE A 92 5.52 9.63 1.39
N THR A 93 6.78 9.66 0.98
CA THR A 93 7.93 9.94 1.79
C THR A 93 7.79 11.39 2.18
N ARG A 94 7.61 11.65 3.48
CA ARG A 94 7.50 12.98 4.11
C ARG A 94 6.12 13.66 4.06
N ARG A 95 5.17 13.17 4.87
CA ARG A 95 4.53 14.11 5.84
C ARG A 95 5.36 14.27 7.13
N ILE A 96 6.48 13.57 7.21
CA ILE A 96 7.68 13.90 7.99
C ILE A 96 8.57 14.92 7.22
N GLU A 97 7.94 15.83 6.50
CA GLU A 97 8.30 17.26 6.49
C GLU A 97 7.06 17.90 7.14
N THR A 98 6.76 17.63 8.41
CA THR A 98 7.46 18.21 9.56
C THR A 98 8.02 19.57 9.13
N MET A 99 7.28 20.66 9.31
CA MET A 99 7.29 21.39 10.60
C MET A 99 8.70 21.84 11.03
N ARG A 100 9.68 21.89 10.11
CA ARG A 100 10.93 22.63 10.24
C ARG A 100 10.91 23.99 9.53
N TYR A 101 9.77 24.39 8.96
CA TYR A 101 9.61 25.75 8.41
C TYR A 101 8.90 26.71 9.37
N ILE A 102 8.35 26.22 10.49
CA ILE A 102 7.64 27.05 11.47
C ILE A 102 8.54 27.41 12.68
N ASP A 103 9.59 26.64 12.97
CA ASP A 103 10.59 27.01 14.00
C ASP A 103 11.70 27.96 13.49
N GLU A 104 11.66 28.37 12.21
CA GLU A 104 12.60 29.35 11.65
C GLU A 104 12.02 30.78 11.62
N TYR A 105 10.79 30.95 12.11
CA TYR A 105 10.14 32.24 12.32
C TYR A 105 9.43 32.27 13.70
N GLU A 106 10.23 32.13 14.76
CA GLU A 106 9.97 32.84 16.03
C GLU A 106 10.95 34.00 16.16
#